data_AF-A0A098Y1X0-F1
#
_entry.id   AF-A0A098Y1X0-F1
#
_cell.length_a   1.000
_cell.length_b   1.000
_cell.length_c   1.000
_cell.angle_alpha   90.00
_cell.angle_beta   90.00
_cell.angle_gamma   90.00
#
_symmetry.space_group_name_H-M   'P 1'
#
loop_
_entity.id
_entity.type
_entity.pdbx_description
1 polymer ?
#
loop_
_entity_poly.entity_id
_entity_poly.type
_entity_poly.pdbx_seq_one_letter_code
_entity_poly.pdbx_strand_id
1 'polypeptide(L)'
;MLFIALMVPAAMLARGWSLASGRRAVASAGVEFVPVTPEATAQLARQATHAHRVRLLGLLLGLALVVSTVVLFAEASVFLWVPALAVGLLAGVLLAEATRPRPRWATASPARRPRRSEQISLWLLWTMRAAVAGVVLTALLQVDDLASPVVATATAVPLAGWLLAEAALLRVWLRPLPAEGADVPVDEAQRTWTAHLSVAAASVLALLPLGALLLRAAIDLGDQVTSDGAGLLPVALVAGGFSAIIAGLVVAGFLVTWLRPVRQASPALA
;
A
#
# COMPACT_ATOMS: atom_id res chain seq x y z
N MET A 1 0.42 -14.04 -27.51
CA MET A 1 -0.15 -12.68 -27.48
C MET A 1 -0.95 -12.41 -26.22
N LEU A 2 -1.93 -13.25 -25.84
CA LEU A 2 -2.73 -13.07 -24.61
C LEU A 2 -1.88 -12.93 -23.33
N PHE A 3 -0.91 -13.83 -23.14
CA PHE A 3 0.01 -13.79 -21.99
C PHE A 3 0.80 -12.48 -21.92
N ILE A 4 1.33 -12.00 -23.05
CA ILE A 4 2.04 -10.72 -23.15
C ILE A 4 1.10 -9.56 -22.80
N ALA A 5 -0.11 -9.54 -23.37
CA ALA A 5 -1.11 -8.52 -23.07
C ALA A 5 -1.50 -8.48 -21.58
N LEU A 6 -1.56 -9.64 -20.92
CA LEU A 6 -1.87 -9.75 -19.49
C LEU A 6 -0.70 -9.34 -18.58
N MET A 7 0.54 -9.36 -19.08
CA MET A 7 1.72 -8.84 -18.36
C MET A 7 1.91 -7.32 -18.50
N VAL A 8 1.32 -6.70 -19.52
CA VAL A 8 1.43 -5.24 -19.74
C VAL A 8 0.99 -4.44 -18.51
N PRO A 9 -0.15 -4.71 -17.86
CA PRO A 9 -0.56 -3.99 -16.65
C PRO A 9 0.47 -4.07 -15.52
N ALA A 10 1.06 -5.25 -15.26
CA ALA A 10 2.11 -5.39 -14.24
C ALA A 10 3.37 -4.59 -14.60
N ALA A 11 3.80 -4.63 -15.87
CA ALA A 11 4.94 -3.84 -16.34
C ALA A 11 4.69 -2.33 -16.25
N MET A 12 3.48 -1.87 -16.60
CA MET A 12 3.07 -0.47 -16.45
C MET A 12 3.01 -0.04 -14.99
N LEU A 13 2.51 -0.90 -14.10
CA LEU A 13 2.50 -0.64 -12.66
C LEU A 13 3.94 -0.55 -12.11
N ALA A 14 4.80 -1.49 -12.47
CA ALA A 14 6.21 -1.49 -12.09
C ALA A 14 6.93 -0.20 -12.54
N ARG A 15 6.70 0.22 -13.79
CA ARG A 15 7.21 1.50 -14.31
C ARG A 15 6.67 2.69 -13.52
N GLY A 16 5.37 2.70 -13.21
CA GLY A 16 4.75 3.76 -12.42
C GLY A 16 5.39 3.92 -11.04
N TRP A 17 5.65 2.81 -10.35
CA TRP A 17 6.33 2.81 -9.05
C TRP A 17 7.82 3.13 -9.15
N SER A 18 8.50 2.72 -10.22
CA SER A 18 9.88 3.15 -10.49
C SER A 18 9.98 4.67 -10.64
N LEU A 19 9.09 5.29 -11.42
CA LEU A 19 9.04 6.76 -11.54
C LEU A 19 8.72 7.45 -10.21
N ALA A 20 7.86 6.83 -9.39
CA ALA A 20 7.58 7.34 -8.05
C ALA A 20 8.83 7.35 -7.17
N SER A 21 9.74 6.39 -7.32
CA SER A 21 10.98 6.34 -6.51
C SER A 21 11.88 7.56 -6.73
N GLY A 22 11.87 8.15 -7.94
CA GLY A 22 12.58 9.41 -8.22
C GLY A 22 12.02 10.59 -7.42
N ARG A 23 10.70 10.64 -7.20
CA ARG A 23 10.06 11.69 -6.37
C ARG A 23 10.50 11.63 -4.92
N ARG A 24 10.82 10.44 -4.42
CA ARG A 24 11.37 10.27 -3.08
C ARG A 24 12.69 10.99 -2.92
N ALA A 25 13.60 10.80 -3.87
CA ALA A 25 14.94 11.40 -3.83
C ALA A 25 14.85 12.93 -3.84
N VAL A 26 13.94 13.48 -4.65
CA VAL A 26 13.68 14.94 -4.68
C VAL A 26 13.10 15.42 -3.35
N ALA A 27 12.11 14.72 -2.80
CA ALA A 27 11.49 15.08 -1.53
C ALA A 27 12.46 14.97 -0.34
N SER A 28 13.35 13.98 -0.32
CA SER A 28 14.39 13.88 0.70
C SER A 28 15.43 14.97 0.56
N ALA A 29 15.88 15.25 -0.66
CA ALA A 29 16.83 16.32 -0.95
C ALA A 29 16.29 17.68 -0.48
N GLY A 30 15.01 17.99 -0.75
CA GLY A 30 14.40 19.25 -0.31
C GLY A 30 14.37 19.44 1.22
N VAL A 31 14.37 18.35 2.00
CA VAL A 31 14.44 18.41 3.48
C VAL A 31 15.88 18.41 3.98
N GLU A 32 16.81 17.83 3.23
CA GLU A 32 18.23 17.74 3.59
C GLU A 32 19.00 19.03 3.28
N PHE A 33 18.68 19.71 2.18
CA PHE A 33 19.42 20.89 1.71
C PHE A 33 18.88 22.23 2.20
N VAL A 34 17.69 22.26 2.80
CA VAL A 34 17.08 23.49 3.30
C VAL A 34 17.20 23.52 4.83
N PRO A 35 17.72 24.59 5.45
CA PRO A 35 17.71 24.74 6.90
C PRO A 35 16.28 24.69 7.41
N VAL A 36 16.04 23.88 8.43
CA VAL A 36 14.69 23.62 8.92
C VAL A 36 14.53 24.14 10.33
N THR A 37 13.36 24.66 10.68
CA THR A 37 13.13 25.26 11.99
C THR A 37 13.24 24.21 13.13
N PRO A 38 13.58 24.63 14.36
CA PRO A 38 13.51 23.76 15.54
C PRO A 38 12.12 23.14 15.74
N GLU A 39 11.06 23.88 15.40
CA GLU A 39 9.68 23.40 15.48
C GLU A 39 9.43 22.24 14.50
N ALA A 40 9.97 22.33 13.29
CA ALA A 40 9.88 21.30 12.26
C ALA A 40 10.65 20.03 12.62
N THR A 41 11.86 20.18 13.18
CA THR A 41 12.66 19.02 13.63
C THR A 41 11.96 18.27 14.75
N ALA A 42 11.42 19.00 15.74
CA ALA A 42 10.59 18.41 16.80
C ALA A 42 9.33 17.72 16.23
N GLN A 43 8.69 18.30 15.21
CA GLN A 43 7.54 17.68 14.54
C GLN A 43 7.91 16.37 13.82
N LEU A 44 9.03 16.35 13.09
CA LEU A 44 9.54 15.16 12.42
C LEU A 44 9.87 14.06 13.43
N ALA A 45 10.52 14.40 14.55
CA ALA A 45 10.80 13.46 15.62
C ALA A 45 9.52 12.86 16.22
N ARG A 46 8.52 13.70 16.55
CA ARG A 46 7.21 13.24 17.05
C ARG A 46 6.52 12.28 16.09
N GLN A 47 6.53 12.59 14.79
CA GLN A 47 5.93 11.73 13.77
C GLN A 47 6.71 10.42 13.59
N ALA A 48 8.04 10.44 13.65
CA ALA A 48 8.86 9.24 13.58
C ALA A 48 8.60 8.30 14.77
N THR A 49 8.53 8.84 15.99
CA THR A 49 8.20 8.06 17.19
C THR A 49 6.78 7.48 17.12
N HIS A 50 5.80 8.28 16.68
CA HIS A 50 4.43 7.81 16.47
C HIS A 50 4.38 6.66 15.46
N ALA A 51 4.99 6.85 14.29
CA ALA A 51 5.02 5.85 13.24
C ALA A 51 5.70 4.55 13.72
N HIS A 52 6.79 4.65 14.48
CA HIS A 52 7.46 3.48 15.05
C HIS A 52 6.54 2.71 16.00
N ARG A 53 5.87 3.40 16.94
CA ARG A 53 4.95 2.77 17.89
C ARG A 53 3.78 2.08 17.21
N VAL A 54 3.15 2.75 16.23
CA VAL A 54 2.00 2.17 15.52
C VAL A 54 2.42 1.01 14.62
N ARG A 55 3.59 1.07 13.99
CA ARG A 55 4.13 -0.06 13.21
C ARG A 55 4.49 -1.25 14.10
N LEU A 56 4.95 -1.01 15.33
CA LEU A 56 5.17 -2.07 16.31
C LEU A 56 3.85 -2.76 16.69
N LEU A 57 2.75 -2.00 16.88
CA LEU A 57 1.42 -2.59 17.08
C LEU A 57 1.00 -3.44 15.87
N GLY A 58 1.30 -3.00 14.65
CA GLY A 58 1.09 -3.80 13.44
C GLY A 58 1.90 -5.11 13.44
N LEU A 59 3.16 -5.05 13.87
CA LEU A 59 3.98 -6.27 14.04
C LEU A 59 3.36 -7.21 15.07
N LEU A 60 2.97 -6.70 16.24
CA LEU A 60 2.32 -7.49 17.28
C LEU A 60 1.00 -8.11 16.79
N LEU A 61 0.21 -7.37 16.02
CA LEU A 61 -0.98 -7.89 15.36
C LEU A 61 -0.64 -9.03 14.41
N GLY A 62 0.40 -8.87 13.58
CA GLY A 62 0.89 -9.91 12.68
C GLY A 62 1.30 -11.17 13.43
N LEU A 63 2.05 -11.03 14.52
CA LEU A 63 2.43 -12.15 15.39
C LEU A 63 1.23 -12.82 16.04
N ALA A 64 0.24 -12.05 16.51
CA ALA A 64 -1.00 -12.60 17.08
C ALA A 64 -1.80 -13.39 16.04
N LEU A 65 -1.84 -12.93 14.77
CA LEU A 65 -2.44 -13.67 13.67
C LEU A 65 -1.69 -14.96 13.37
N VAL A 66 -0.35 -14.96 13.40
CA VAL A 66 0.48 -16.18 13.26
C VAL A 66 0.17 -17.18 14.39
N VAL A 67 0.12 -16.72 15.64
CA VAL A 67 -0.24 -17.59 16.78
C VAL A 67 -1.65 -18.15 16.60
N SER A 68 -2.59 -17.34 16.15
CA SER A 68 -3.96 -17.78 15.88
C SER A 68 -4.02 -18.85 14.79
N THR A 69 -3.24 -18.71 13.71
CA THR A 69 -3.19 -19.75 12.67
C THR A 69 -2.54 -21.02 13.17
N VAL A 70 -1.50 -20.94 14.01
CA VAL A 70 -0.89 -22.12 14.65
C VAL A 70 -1.90 -22.85 15.55
N VAL A 71 -2.67 -22.14 16.37
CA VAL A 71 -3.67 -22.75 17.27
C VAL A 71 -4.78 -23.44 16.47
N LEU A 72 -5.23 -22.84 15.36
CA LEU A 72 -6.36 -23.36 14.58
C LEU A 72 -5.95 -24.45 13.59
N PHE A 73 -4.73 -24.41 13.05
CA PHE A 73 -4.30 -25.28 11.94
C PHE A 73 -3.04 -26.11 12.23
N ALA A 74 -2.45 -25.98 13.42
CA ALA A 74 -1.23 -26.68 13.85
C ALA A 74 -0.11 -26.60 12.79
N GLU A 75 0.39 -27.73 12.32
CA GLU A 75 1.50 -27.82 11.35
C GLU A 75 1.14 -27.21 9.98
N ALA A 76 -0.14 -27.25 9.58
CA ALA A 76 -0.59 -26.67 8.31
C ALA A 76 -0.52 -25.12 8.30
N SER A 77 -0.31 -24.50 9.46
CA SER A 77 -0.26 -23.05 9.60
C SER A 77 0.97 -22.39 8.99
N VAL A 78 2.06 -23.12 8.74
CA VAL A 78 3.35 -22.56 8.29
C VAL A 78 3.20 -21.70 7.03
N PHE A 79 2.34 -22.12 6.10
CA PHE A 79 2.07 -21.38 4.87
C PHE A 79 1.29 -20.06 5.09
N LEU A 80 0.62 -19.91 6.23
CA LEU A 80 -0.13 -18.71 6.60
C LEU A 80 0.71 -17.71 7.40
N TRP A 81 1.91 -18.08 7.85
CA TRP A 81 2.71 -17.21 8.71
C TRP A 81 3.13 -15.92 8.01
N VAL A 82 3.67 -16.05 6.79
CA VAL A 82 4.13 -14.89 6.01
C VAL A 82 2.96 -13.98 5.61
N PRO A 83 1.83 -14.49 5.06
CA PRO A 83 0.64 -13.66 4.81
C PRO A 83 0.11 -12.97 6.07
N ALA A 84 -0.02 -13.68 7.20
CA ALA A 84 -0.49 -13.11 8.45
C ALA A 84 0.39 -11.97 8.95
N LEU A 85 1.72 -12.17 8.92
CA LEU A 85 2.69 -11.16 9.30
C LEU A 85 2.64 -9.95 8.35
N ALA A 86 2.54 -10.19 7.05
CA ALA A 86 2.42 -9.13 6.05
C ALA A 86 1.16 -8.28 6.28
N VAL A 87 0.01 -8.90 6.55
CA VAL A 87 -1.24 -8.18 6.87
C VAL A 87 -1.06 -7.29 8.09
N GLY A 88 -0.50 -7.82 9.19
CA GLY A 88 -0.25 -7.03 10.39
C GLY A 88 0.67 -5.83 10.15
N LEU A 89 1.80 -6.06 9.45
CA LEU A 89 2.76 -5.00 9.13
C LEU A 89 2.15 -3.92 8.24
N LEU A 90 1.43 -4.30 7.19
CA LEU A 90 0.78 -3.36 6.25
C LEU A 90 -0.35 -2.58 6.94
N ALA A 91 -1.13 -3.23 7.81
CA ALA A 91 -2.13 -2.58 8.64
C ALA A 91 -1.47 -1.55 9.58
N GLY A 92 -0.33 -1.88 10.21
CA GLY A 92 0.45 -0.94 11.02
C GLY A 92 0.96 0.26 10.23
N VAL A 93 1.42 0.06 8.99
CA VAL A 93 1.83 1.15 8.09
C VAL A 93 0.63 2.05 7.78
N LEU A 94 -0.48 1.48 7.33
CA LEU A 94 -1.69 2.23 6.98
C LEU A 94 -2.28 2.98 8.17
N LEU A 95 -2.34 2.34 9.33
CA LEU A 95 -2.82 2.97 10.56
C LEU A 95 -1.90 4.11 11.00
N ALA A 96 -0.57 3.96 10.88
CA ALA A 96 0.38 5.01 11.21
C ALA A 96 0.18 6.25 10.31
N GLU A 97 -0.07 6.05 9.02
CA GLU A 97 -0.35 7.13 8.07
C GLU A 97 -1.73 7.75 8.31
N ALA A 98 -2.76 6.93 8.51
CA ALA A 98 -4.12 7.37 8.79
C ALA A 98 -4.26 8.12 10.11
N THR A 99 -3.35 7.89 11.07
CA THR A 99 -3.35 8.54 12.40
C THR A 99 -2.25 9.58 12.60
N ARG A 100 -1.41 9.83 11.57
CA ARG A 100 -0.20 10.65 11.68
C ARG A 100 -0.45 12.01 12.36
N PRO A 101 0.33 12.41 13.39
CA PRO A 101 0.16 13.69 14.08
C PRO A 101 0.16 14.88 13.13
N ARG A 102 -0.82 15.79 13.30
CA ARG A 102 -0.93 16.99 12.48
C ARG A 102 0.24 17.95 12.77
N PRO A 103 0.86 18.53 11.74
CA PRO A 103 1.82 19.62 11.94
C PRO A 103 1.15 20.87 12.53
N ARG A 104 1.94 21.71 13.19
CA ARG A 104 1.50 22.95 13.86
C ARG A 104 2.22 24.20 13.34
N TRP A 105 2.47 24.27 12.04
CA TRP A 105 3.05 25.46 11.40
C TRP A 105 1.98 26.39 10.84
N ALA A 106 2.35 27.66 10.65
CA ALA A 106 1.48 28.70 10.09
C ALA A 106 0.98 28.30 8.70
N THR A 107 -0.29 28.56 8.43
CA THR A 107 -0.95 28.25 7.15
C THR A 107 -1.00 29.47 6.24
N ALA A 108 -0.96 29.26 4.92
CA ALA A 108 -1.09 30.34 3.95
C ALA A 108 -2.40 31.11 4.15
N SER A 109 -2.36 32.43 3.96
CA SER A 109 -3.53 33.31 3.90
C SER A 109 -3.57 34.00 2.53
N PRO A 110 -4.58 33.75 1.68
CA PRO A 110 -5.72 32.85 1.90
C PRO A 110 -5.31 31.35 1.90
N ALA A 111 -6.13 30.52 2.54
CA ALA A 111 -5.87 29.08 2.65
C ALA A 111 -5.90 28.39 1.28
N ARG A 112 -4.73 27.97 0.80
CA ARG A 112 -4.57 27.19 -0.44
C ARG A 112 -4.56 25.69 -0.14
N ARG A 113 -5.10 24.87 -1.05
CA ARG A 113 -5.07 23.40 -0.97
C ARG A 113 -4.15 22.83 -2.04
N PRO A 114 -3.40 21.75 -1.76
CA PRO A 114 -2.60 21.07 -2.77
C PRO A 114 -3.48 20.37 -3.81
N ARG A 115 -3.00 20.25 -5.05
CA ARG A 115 -3.66 19.40 -6.05
C ARG A 115 -3.25 17.95 -5.82
N ARG A 116 -4.20 17.01 -5.93
CA ARG A 116 -3.91 15.58 -5.71
C ARG A 116 -2.87 15.03 -6.70
N SER A 117 -2.89 15.52 -7.95
CA SER A 117 -1.94 15.14 -9.00
C SER A 117 -0.49 15.54 -8.70
N GLU A 118 -0.28 16.53 -7.83
CA GLU A 118 1.06 16.95 -7.39
C GLU A 118 1.64 15.91 -6.42
N GLN A 119 0.81 15.33 -5.56
CA GLN A 119 1.23 14.42 -4.49
C GLN A 119 1.46 12.98 -4.97
N ILE A 120 0.57 12.48 -5.83
CA ILE A 120 0.64 11.12 -6.36
C ILE A 120 0.06 11.04 -7.76
N SER A 121 0.61 10.15 -8.57
CA SER A 121 0.06 9.85 -9.89
C SER A 121 -1.37 9.34 -9.76
N LEU A 122 -2.31 9.96 -10.49
CA LEU A 122 -3.71 9.52 -10.55
C LEU A 122 -3.82 8.08 -11.06
N TRP A 123 -2.89 7.65 -11.92
CA TRP A 123 -2.79 6.26 -12.38
C TRP A 123 -2.59 5.30 -11.20
N LEU A 124 -1.64 5.57 -10.29
CA LEU A 124 -1.37 4.71 -9.13
C LEU A 124 -2.55 4.68 -8.15
N LEU A 125 -3.26 5.80 -8.00
CA LEU A 125 -4.45 5.86 -7.18
C LEU A 125 -5.58 4.97 -7.75
N TRP A 126 -5.82 5.06 -9.05
CA TRP A 126 -6.86 4.26 -9.71
C TRP A 126 -6.51 2.78 -9.77
N THR A 127 -5.25 2.41 -10.01
CA THR A 127 -4.84 1.00 -10.01
C THR A 127 -4.98 0.36 -8.63
N MET A 128 -4.68 1.09 -7.55
CA MET A 128 -4.95 0.63 -6.18
C MET A 128 -6.44 0.33 -5.97
N ARG A 129 -7.33 1.27 -6.35
CA ARG A 129 -8.78 1.08 -6.22
C ARG A 129 -9.29 -0.06 -7.08
N ALA A 130 -8.79 -0.20 -8.31
CA ALA A 130 -9.12 -1.29 -9.20
C ALA A 130 -8.68 -2.64 -8.65
N ALA A 131 -7.50 -2.73 -8.02
CA ALA A 131 -7.04 -3.96 -7.37
C ALA A 131 -7.95 -4.35 -6.19
N VAL A 132 -8.36 -3.38 -5.35
CA VAL A 132 -9.29 -3.60 -4.24
C VAL A 132 -10.66 -4.06 -4.75
N ALA A 133 -11.20 -3.38 -5.75
CA ALA A 133 -12.46 -3.79 -6.37
C ALA A 133 -12.35 -5.19 -6.99
N GLY A 134 -11.23 -5.48 -7.64
CA GLY A 134 -10.92 -6.78 -8.24
C GLY A 134 -10.93 -7.90 -7.21
N VAL A 135 -10.15 -7.78 -6.11
CA VAL A 135 -10.12 -8.84 -5.08
C VAL A 135 -11.48 -9.06 -4.43
N VAL A 136 -12.22 -7.98 -4.14
CA VAL A 136 -13.56 -8.09 -3.53
C VAL A 136 -14.52 -8.78 -4.48
N LEU A 137 -14.56 -8.35 -5.75
CA LEU A 137 -15.42 -8.97 -6.75
C LEU A 137 -15.06 -10.44 -6.96
N THR A 138 -13.78 -10.77 -7.12
CA THR A 138 -13.32 -12.14 -7.32
C THR A 138 -13.64 -13.04 -6.10
N ALA A 139 -13.54 -12.51 -4.88
CA ALA A 139 -13.91 -13.25 -3.67
C ALA A 139 -15.43 -13.50 -3.59
N LEU A 140 -16.25 -12.49 -3.93
CA LEU A 140 -17.71 -12.61 -3.94
C LEU A 140 -18.21 -13.56 -5.03
N LEU A 141 -17.55 -13.60 -6.19
CA LEU A 141 -17.87 -14.53 -7.27
C LEU A 141 -17.54 -15.99 -6.92
N GLN A 142 -16.69 -16.21 -5.91
CA GLN A 142 -16.32 -17.54 -5.41
C GLN A 142 -16.92 -17.82 -4.03
N VAL A 143 -18.01 -17.13 -3.65
CA VAL A 143 -18.58 -17.25 -2.30
C VAL A 143 -19.09 -18.65 -1.99
N ASP A 144 -19.59 -19.36 -3.00
CA ASP A 144 -20.12 -20.71 -2.87
C ASP A 144 -19.00 -21.78 -2.85
N ASP A 145 -17.83 -21.47 -3.43
CA ASP A 145 -16.69 -22.37 -3.58
C ASP A 145 -15.63 -22.23 -2.46
N LEU A 146 -15.70 -21.13 -1.71
CA LEU A 146 -14.76 -20.80 -0.65
C LEU A 146 -15.41 -20.94 0.71
N ALA A 147 -14.65 -21.45 1.69
CA ALA A 147 -15.08 -21.41 3.08
C ALA A 147 -15.38 -19.96 3.51
N SER A 148 -16.50 -19.74 4.21
CA SER A 148 -16.96 -18.40 4.60
C SER A 148 -15.88 -17.52 5.28
N PRO A 149 -14.99 -18.06 6.16
CA PRO A 149 -13.89 -17.29 6.74
C PRO A 149 -12.88 -16.77 5.70
N VAL A 150 -12.65 -17.52 4.61
CA VAL A 150 -11.74 -17.12 3.53
C VAL A 150 -12.34 -15.97 2.74
N VAL A 151 -13.62 -16.06 2.36
CA VAL A 151 -14.35 -14.97 1.68
C VAL A 151 -14.35 -13.71 2.55
N ALA A 152 -14.68 -13.86 3.84
CA ALA A 152 -14.68 -12.75 4.79
C ALA A 152 -13.30 -12.10 4.91
N THR A 153 -12.22 -12.89 5.00
CA THR A 153 -10.85 -12.36 5.11
C THR A 153 -10.40 -11.68 3.81
N ALA A 154 -10.65 -12.32 2.66
CA ALA A 154 -10.27 -11.82 1.33
C ALA A 154 -11.03 -10.54 0.93
N THR A 155 -12.17 -10.26 1.56
CA THR A 155 -12.93 -9.01 1.35
C THR A 155 -12.61 -7.97 2.43
N ALA A 156 -12.69 -8.35 3.71
CA ALA A 156 -12.55 -7.41 4.82
C ALA A 156 -11.13 -6.82 4.93
N VAL A 157 -10.08 -7.62 4.72
CA VAL A 157 -8.70 -7.14 4.85
C VAL A 157 -8.35 -6.10 3.77
N PRO A 158 -8.59 -6.34 2.46
CA PRO A 158 -8.35 -5.32 1.44
C PRO A 158 -9.24 -4.08 1.61
N LEU A 159 -10.51 -4.25 2.00
CA LEU A 159 -11.42 -3.12 2.24
C LEU A 159 -10.98 -2.26 3.43
N ALA A 160 -10.62 -2.87 4.56
CA ALA A 160 -10.10 -2.15 5.71
C ALA A 160 -8.80 -1.41 5.36
N GLY A 161 -7.90 -2.06 4.62
CA GLY A 161 -6.68 -1.45 4.13
C GLY A 161 -6.94 -0.25 3.20
N TRP A 162 -7.89 -0.39 2.29
CA TRP A 162 -8.34 0.69 1.39
C TRP A 162 -8.94 1.88 2.16
N LEU A 163 -9.82 1.62 3.12
CA LEU A 163 -10.44 2.67 3.94
C LEU A 163 -9.39 3.45 4.75
N LEU A 164 -8.41 2.76 5.34
CA LEU A 164 -7.29 3.42 6.02
C LEU A 164 -6.45 4.26 5.06
N ALA A 165 -6.18 3.76 3.85
CA ALA A 165 -5.46 4.50 2.83
C ALA A 165 -6.22 5.76 2.38
N GLU A 166 -7.52 5.65 2.10
CA GLU A 166 -8.36 6.79 1.74
C GLU A 166 -8.47 7.80 2.89
N ALA A 167 -8.54 7.35 4.13
CA ALA A 167 -8.50 8.23 5.30
C ALA A 167 -7.18 9.02 5.38
N ALA A 168 -6.04 8.36 5.17
CA ALA A 168 -4.74 9.02 5.13
C ALA A 168 -4.64 10.05 3.99
N LEU A 169 -5.07 9.68 2.78
CA LEU A 169 -5.11 10.57 1.61
C LEU A 169 -6.04 11.76 1.82
N LEU A 170 -7.22 11.53 2.38
CA LEU A 170 -8.19 12.58 2.68
C LEU A 170 -7.63 13.57 3.70
N ARG A 171 -6.98 13.09 4.76
CA ARG A 171 -6.32 13.94 5.76
C ARG A 171 -5.23 14.83 5.14
N VAL A 172 -4.43 14.28 4.24
CA VAL A 172 -3.38 15.01 3.53
C VAL A 172 -3.97 16.03 2.55
N TRP A 173 -5.07 15.71 1.89
CA TRP A 173 -5.73 16.61 0.95
C TRP A 173 -6.47 17.76 1.64
N LEU A 174 -7.11 17.49 2.78
CA LEU A 174 -7.85 18.50 3.55
C LEU A 174 -6.95 19.46 4.34
N ARG A 175 -5.68 19.12 4.57
CA ARG A 175 -4.74 19.99 5.28
C ARG A 175 -4.39 21.22 4.42
N PRO A 176 -4.56 22.46 4.89
CA PRO A 176 -4.13 23.66 4.16
C PRO A 176 -2.62 23.67 3.88
N LEU A 177 -2.18 24.40 2.86
CA LEU A 177 -0.77 24.61 2.59
C LEU A 177 -0.13 25.49 3.68
N PRO A 178 1.14 25.22 4.06
CA PRO A 178 1.88 26.11 4.94
C PRO A 178 2.05 27.51 4.33
N ALA A 179 2.27 28.52 5.17
CA ALA A 179 2.59 29.87 4.74
C ALA A 179 3.95 29.91 4.01
N GLU A 180 4.17 30.91 3.16
CA GLU A 180 5.46 31.10 2.50
C GLU A 180 6.57 31.33 3.54
N GLY A 181 7.69 30.62 3.38
CA GLY A 181 8.79 30.60 4.36
C GLY A 181 8.59 29.65 5.56
N ALA A 182 7.40 29.07 5.75
CA ALA A 182 7.15 28.10 6.82
C ALA A 182 7.35 26.66 6.31
N ASP A 183 8.54 26.07 6.53
CA ASP A 183 8.86 24.64 6.40
C ASP A 183 8.16 23.86 5.26
N VAL A 184 7.94 24.55 4.13
CA VAL A 184 7.20 24.08 2.95
C VAL A 184 7.80 22.78 2.41
N PRO A 185 9.14 22.64 2.29
CA PRO A 185 9.75 21.41 1.80
C PRO A 185 9.42 20.20 2.68
N VAL A 186 9.34 20.39 4.01
CA VAL A 186 9.03 19.31 4.95
C VAL A 186 7.57 18.90 4.84
N ASP A 187 6.66 19.88 4.74
CA ASP A 187 5.24 19.62 4.57
C ASP A 187 4.99 18.84 3.28
N GLU A 188 5.56 19.28 2.15
CA GLU A 188 5.45 18.62 0.85
C GLU A 188 6.01 17.20 0.84
N ALA A 189 7.20 17.01 1.42
CA ALA A 189 7.80 15.69 1.57
C ALA A 189 6.90 14.76 2.39
N GLN A 190 6.33 15.22 3.50
CA GLN A 190 5.41 14.44 4.32
C GLN A 190 4.15 14.02 3.56
N ARG A 191 3.55 14.93 2.78
CA ARG A 191 2.35 14.62 1.97
C ARG A 191 2.65 13.55 0.93
N THR A 192 3.76 13.73 0.21
CA THR A 192 4.24 12.79 -0.79
C THR A 192 4.49 11.42 -0.17
N TRP A 193 5.13 11.38 1.01
CA TRP A 193 5.40 10.13 1.72
C TRP A 193 4.12 9.39 2.13
N THR A 194 3.16 10.10 2.73
CA THR A 194 1.89 9.52 3.15
C THR A 194 1.12 8.99 1.96
N ALA A 195 1.07 9.73 0.84
CA ALA A 195 0.35 9.31 -0.35
C ALA A 195 0.93 8.00 -0.93
N HIS A 196 2.25 7.93 -1.09
CA HIS A 196 2.90 6.76 -1.68
C HIS A 196 2.85 5.54 -0.76
N LEU A 197 3.10 5.70 0.55
CA LEU A 197 3.00 4.58 1.50
C LEU A 197 1.58 4.02 1.58
N SER A 198 0.58 4.90 1.62
CA SER A 198 -0.83 4.47 1.75
C SER A 198 -1.29 3.72 0.51
N VAL A 199 -1.01 4.27 -0.68
CA VAL A 199 -1.39 3.63 -1.95
C VAL A 199 -0.62 2.34 -2.16
N ALA A 200 0.68 2.29 -1.83
CA ALA A 200 1.49 1.07 -1.98
C ALA A 200 0.99 -0.04 -1.04
N ALA A 201 0.80 0.25 0.26
CA ALA A 201 0.38 -0.74 1.23
C ALA A 201 -1.02 -1.31 0.92
N ALA A 202 -1.98 -0.46 0.55
CA ALA A 202 -3.31 -0.93 0.12
C ALA A 202 -3.25 -1.74 -1.18
N SER A 203 -2.39 -1.36 -2.13
CA SER A 203 -2.19 -2.13 -3.37
C SER A 203 -1.64 -3.52 -3.09
N VAL A 204 -0.66 -3.66 -2.20
CA VAL A 204 -0.11 -4.99 -1.82
C VAL A 204 -1.17 -5.84 -1.13
N LEU A 205 -1.93 -5.26 -0.20
CA LEU A 205 -3.04 -5.95 0.48
C LEU A 205 -4.13 -6.43 -0.48
N ALA A 206 -4.28 -5.82 -1.66
CA ALA A 206 -5.27 -6.23 -2.64
C ALA A 206 -4.71 -7.17 -3.73
N LEU A 207 -3.53 -6.86 -4.28
CA LEU A 207 -2.95 -7.56 -5.43
C LEU A 207 -2.53 -8.99 -5.09
N LEU A 208 -1.95 -9.23 -3.92
CA LEU A 208 -1.54 -10.57 -3.51
C LEU A 208 -2.73 -11.53 -3.36
N PRO A 209 -3.80 -11.21 -2.59
CA PRO A 209 -4.96 -12.07 -2.51
C PRO A 209 -5.74 -12.15 -3.83
N LEU A 210 -5.81 -11.06 -4.62
CA LEU A 210 -6.40 -11.12 -5.97
C LEU A 210 -5.69 -12.18 -6.82
N GLY A 211 -4.35 -12.16 -6.81
CA GLY A 211 -3.55 -13.11 -7.56
C GLY A 211 -3.81 -14.56 -7.13
N ALA A 212 -3.86 -14.81 -5.83
CA ALA A 212 -4.17 -16.14 -5.29
C ALA A 212 -5.57 -16.62 -5.67
N LEU A 213 -6.58 -15.76 -5.57
CA LEU A 213 -7.96 -16.09 -5.92
C LEU A 213 -8.16 -16.34 -7.42
N LEU A 214 -7.47 -15.59 -8.28
CA LEU A 214 -7.50 -15.81 -9.73
C LEU A 214 -6.83 -17.13 -10.11
N LEU A 215 -5.69 -17.46 -9.49
CA LEU A 215 -5.02 -18.75 -9.71
C LEU A 215 -5.89 -19.92 -9.25
N ARG A 216 -6.55 -19.80 -8.10
CA ARG A 216 -7.50 -20.82 -7.62
C ARG A 216 -8.66 -21.01 -8.60
N ALA A 217 -9.34 -19.93 -8.97
CA ALA A 217 -10.45 -20.00 -9.93
C ALA A 217 -10.03 -20.64 -11.26
N ALA A 218 -8.78 -20.45 -11.68
CA ALA A 218 -8.26 -21.10 -12.87
C ALA A 218 -8.07 -22.62 -12.71
N ILE A 219 -7.64 -23.09 -11.53
CA ILE A 219 -7.48 -24.51 -11.21
C ILE A 219 -8.85 -25.18 -11.17
N ASP A 220 -9.80 -24.61 -10.44
CA ASP A 220 -11.15 -25.16 -10.28
C ASP A 220 -11.86 -25.28 -11.65
N LEU A 221 -11.68 -24.28 -12.52
CA LEU A 221 -12.20 -24.30 -13.89
C LEU A 221 -11.43 -25.30 -14.79
N GLY A 222 -10.14 -25.53 -14.55
CA GLY A 222 -9.35 -26.52 -15.27
C GLY A 222 -9.84 -27.95 -15.05
N ASP A 223 -10.24 -28.26 -13.82
CA ASP A 223 -10.74 -29.60 -13.44
C ASP A 223 -12.13 -29.89 -14.05
N GLN A 224 -12.96 -28.86 -14.23
CA GLN A 224 -14.33 -29.00 -14.77
C GLN A 224 -14.41 -29.11 -16.29
N VAL A 225 -13.45 -28.56 -17.04
CA VAL A 225 -13.56 -28.37 -18.50
C VAL A 225 -12.74 -29.39 -19.31
N THR A 226 -12.39 -30.53 -18.71
CA THR A 226 -11.71 -31.64 -19.39
C THR A 226 -12.55 -32.33 -20.49
N SER A 227 -13.83 -32.00 -20.64
CA SER A 227 -14.73 -32.70 -21.57
C SER A 227 -15.11 -31.96 -22.87
N ASP A 228 -14.95 -30.64 -23.02
CA ASP A 228 -15.26 -29.96 -24.30
C ASP A 228 -14.61 -28.57 -24.40
N GLY A 229 -13.57 -28.42 -25.23
CA GLY A 229 -13.15 -27.13 -25.80
C GLY A 229 -12.85 -25.98 -24.83
N ALA A 230 -12.18 -26.24 -23.70
CA ALA A 230 -11.85 -25.23 -22.68
C ALA A 230 -11.23 -23.94 -23.28
N GLY A 231 -12.00 -22.86 -23.20
CA GLY A 231 -11.71 -21.58 -23.82
C GLY A 231 -10.53 -20.80 -23.22
N LEU A 232 -10.35 -19.56 -23.68
CA LEU A 232 -9.26 -18.66 -23.26
C LEU A 232 -9.33 -18.22 -21.77
N LEU A 233 -10.38 -18.60 -21.04
CA LEU A 233 -10.67 -18.12 -19.68
C LEU A 233 -9.72 -18.66 -18.60
N PRO A 234 -9.51 -19.98 -18.42
CA PRO A 234 -8.50 -20.49 -17.48
C PRO A 234 -7.12 -19.89 -17.73
N VAL A 235 -6.71 -19.77 -19.00
CA VAL A 235 -5.43 -19.17 -19.38
C VAL A 235 -5.37 -17.69 -18.96
N ALA A 236 -6.45 -16.94 -19.16
CA ALA A 236 -6.54 -15.55 -18.75
C ALA A 236 -6.49 -15.39 -17.23
N LEU A 237 -7.16 -16.27 -16.47
CA LEU A 237 -7.13 -16.29 -15.01
C LEU A 237 -5.73 -16.64 -14.47
N VAL A 238 -5.05 -17.64 -15.03
CA VAL A 238 -3.67 -17.98 -14.67
C VAL A 238 -2.74 -16.78 -14.90
N ALA A 239 -2.76 -16.23 -16.11
CA ALA A 239 -1.88 -15.11 -16.46
C ALA A 239 -2.21 -13.84 -15.65
N GLY A 240 -3.49 -13.55 -15.41
CA GLY A 240 -3.93 -12.47 -14.53
C GLY A 240 -3.50 -12.69 -13.07
N GLY A 241 -3.59 -13.91 -12.58
CA GLY A 241 -3.18 -14.31 -11.23
C GLY A 241 -1.68 -14.09 -11.00
N PHE A 242 -0.83 -14.63 -11.88
CA PHE A 242 0.61 -14.37 -11.83
C PHE A 242 0.95 -12.88 -12.00
N SER A 243 0.25 -12.17 -12.88
CA SER A 243 0.42 -10.73 -13.07
C SER A 243 0.19 -9.96 -11.76
N ALA A 244 -0.91 -10.26 -11.07
CA ALA A 244 -1.28 -9.61 -9.83
C ALA A 244 -0.26 -9.91 -8.72
N ILE A 245 0.22 -11.15 -8.60
CA ILE A 245 1.26 -11.52 -7.63
C ILE A 245 2.56 -10.75 -7.91
N ILE A 246 3.06 -10.79 -9.14
CA ILE A 246 4.30 -10.11 -9.53
C ILE A 246 4.17 -8.60 -9.28
N ALA A 247 3.06 -8.00 -9.68
CA ALA A 247 2.77 -6.60 -9.42
C ALA A 247 2.79 -6.32 -7.91
N GLY A 248 2.09 -7.12 -7.10
CA GLY A 248 2.08 -6.99 -5.64
C GLY A 248 3.48 -7.07 -5.02
N LEU A 249 4.31 -8.00 -5.47
CA LEU A 249 5.69 -8.14 -5.01
C LEU A 249 6.57 -6.94 -5.40
N VAL A 250 6.41 -6.41 -6.61
CA VAL A 250 7.12 -5.19 -7.04
C VAL A 250 6.73 -4.00 -6.18
N VAL A 251 5.44 -3.82 -5.90
CA VAL A 251 4.96 -2.76 -5.00
C VAL A 251 5.46 -2.96 -3.57
N ALA A 252 5.52 -4.20 -3.08
CA ALA A 252 6.07 -4.49 -1.77
C ALA A 252 7.57 -4.15 -1.67
N GLY A 253 8.35 -4.49 -2.69
CA GLY A 253 9.77 -4.10 -2.79
C GLY A 253 9.93 -2.57 -2.76
N PHE A 254 9.10 -1.85 -3.52
CA PHE A 254 9.06 -0.39 -3.45
C PHE A 254 8.71 0.09 -2.04
N LEU A 255 7.66 -0.45 -1.41
CA LEU A 255 7.21 -0.07 -0.07
C LEU A 255 8.35 -0.17 0.95
N VAL A 256 9.10 -1.28 0.93
CA VAL A 256 10.26 -1.50 1.82
C VAL A 256 11.26 -0.35 1.71
N THR A 257 11.55 0.11 0.49
CA THR A 257 12.46 1.26 0.32
C THR A 257 11.90 2.49 1.02
N TRP A 258 10.60 2.78 0.90
CA TRP A 258 9.92 3.96 1.46
C TRP A 258 9.62 3.90 2.96
N LEU A 259 9.75 2.75 3.61
CA LEU A 259 9.53 2.66 5.05
C LEU A 259 10.57 3.43 5.87
N ARG A 260 11.76 3.70 5.32
CA ARG A 260 12.79 4.50 5.97
C ARG A 260 12.30 5.95 6.15
N PRO A 261 12.30 6.49 7.38
CA PRO A 261 11.82 7.84 7.63
C PRO A 261 12.71 8.88 6.95
N VAL A 262 12.12 10.04 6.61
CA VAL A 262 12.88 11.23 6.21
C VAL A 262 13.76 11.66 7.39
N ARG A 263 15.05 11.82 7.13
CA ARG A 263 16.03 12.31 8.11
C ARG A 263 16.63 13.58 7.56
N GLN A 264 16.90 14.53 8.46
CA GLN A 264 17.87 15.57 8.17
C GLN A 264 19.24 15.01 8.48
N ALA A 265 20.09 14.90 7.47
CA ALA A 265 21.52 14.90 7.69
C ALA A 265 21.94 16.35 7.45
N SER A 266 22.39 17.07 8.49
CA SER A 266 22.98 18.39 8.27
C SER A 266 24.38 18.15 7.71
N PRO A 267 24.68 18.44 6.44
CA PRO A 267 26.01 18.15 5.88
C PRO A 267 27.06 19.13 6.41
N ALA A 268 26.66 20.21 7.09
CA ALA A 268 27.55 21.31 7.47
C ALA A 268 28.31 21.11 8.80
N LEU A 269 28.18 19.95 9.47
CA LEU A 269 28.89 19.66 10.74
C LEU A 269 29.35 18.18 10.84
N ALA A 270 29.70 17.56 9.72
CA ALA A 270 30.44 16.30 9.70
C ALA A 270 31.89 16.54 9.27
#